data_AF-A0A7S2NBF9-F1
#
_entry.id   AF-A0A7S2NBF9-F1
#
_cell.length_a   1.000
_cell.length_b   1.000
_cell.length_c   1.000
_cell.angle_alpha   90.00
_cell.angle_beta   90.00
_cell.angle_gamma   90.00
#
_symmetry.space_group_name_H-M   'P 1'
#
loop_
_entity.id
_entity.type
_entity.pdbx_description
1 polymer ?
#
loop_
_entity_poly.entity_id
_entity_poly.type
_entity_poly.pdbx_seq_one_letter_code
_entity_poly.pdbx_strand_id
1 'polypeptide(L)'
;ESEMEPEPESEMEPEAEPEPEPEMEPEPEPEGAQKQTLYGPEFQILTPPLFVGYLNGMSSLIRNGVADSCEPSKGLGTTTYVRENGNYKYVCPQGSLTWREAGTVNETVEELNVLLTGGRLTPVAKEVVKNAYVNAQPGNALKAAQQAVVMTAEFNTLGAPLPQPGVRPPLPPDHIGKKPYKAFVVLFMSGGADTWNMLVPQGCSLYDEYRGIRTDLSMNTNELLAVTSPGQVCRNYGVHQNFPFLKGLYDRGEAAFVTNVGNLVEPTTKTTFKSGARRCFNLFS
;
A
#
# COMPACT_ATOMS: atom_id res chain seq x y z
N GLU A 1 -18.30 -17.41 -93.57
CA GLU A 1 -17.56 -17.83 -92.36
C GLU A 1 -17.60 -16.64 -91.42
N SER A 2 -18.55 -16.65 -90.48
CA SER A 2 -18.78 -15.54 -89.55
C SER A 2 -18.04 -15.81 -88.25
N GLU A 3 -17.21 -14.85 -87.88
CA GLU A 3 -16.31 -14.84 -86.75
C GLU A 3 -17.05 -15.15 -85.44
N MET A 4 -16.47 -16.07 -84.66
CA MET A 4 -16.96 -16.52 -83.37
C MET A 4 -16.60 -15.45 -82.33
N GLU A 5 -17.61 -14.83 -81.73
CA GLU A 5 -17.45 -13.82 -80.68
C GLU A 5 -16.73 -14.40 -79.44
N PRO A 6 -15.85 -13.63 -78.77
CA PRO A 6 -15.17 -14.10 -77.57
C PRO A 6 -16.14 -14.17 -76.37
N GLU A 7 -16.01 -15.23 -75.56
CA GLU A 7 -16.76 -15.42 -74.32
C GLU A 7 -16.50 -14.25 -73.33
N PRO A 8 -17.51 -13.82 -72.55
CA PRO A 8 -17.33 -12.74 -71.60
C PRO A 8 -16.46 -13.19 -70.41
N GLU A 9 -15.48 -12.36 -70.06
CA GLU A 9 -14.66 -12.53 -68.86
C GLU A 9 -15.55 -12.56 -67.61
N SER A 10 -15.34 -13.55 -66.74
CA SER A 10 -16.06 -13.65 -65.47
C SER A 10 -15.70 -12.46 -64.59
N GLU A 11 -16.65 -11.56 -64.36
CA GLU A 11 -16.52 -10.50 -63.36
C GLU A 11 -16.27 -11.14 -61.99
N MET A 12 -15.11 -10.86 -61.39
CA MET A 12 -14.83 -11.19 -59.99
C MET A 12 -15.82 -10.39 -59.13
N GLU A 13 -16.64 -11.09 -58.35
CA GLU A 13 -17.49 -10.48 -57.33
C GLU A 13 -16.62 -9.62 -56.39
N PRO A 14 -17.06 -8.41 -56.01
CA PRO A 14 -16.32 -7.61 -55.05
C PRO A 14 -16.27 -8.35 -53.70
N GLU A 15 -15.06 -8.48 -53.13
CA GLU A 15 -14.89 -9.00 -51.78
C GLU A 15 -15.78 -8.21 -50.81
N ALA A 16 -16.63 -8.93 -50.08
CA ALA A 16 -17.49 -8.34 -49.08
C ALA A 16 -16.64 -7.60 -48.04
N GLU A 17 -16.99 -6.34 -47.75
CA GLU A 17 -16.35 -5.55 -46.70
C GLU A 17 -16.37 -6.34 -45.37
N PRO A 18 -15.29 -6.32 -44.58
CA PRO A 18 -15.27 -7.00 -43.29
C PRO A 18 -16.38 -6.40 -42.41
N GLU A 19 -17.20 -7.27 -41.81
CA GLU A 19 -18.26 -6.85 -40.91
C GLU A 19 -17.70 -5.94 -39.80
N PRO A 20 -18.40 -4.85 -39.44
CA PRO A 20 -17.96 -3.98 -38.37
C PRO A 20 -17.85 -4.81 -37.08
N GLU A 21 -16.70 -4.70 -36.40
CA GLU A 21 -16.51 -5.32 -35.09
C GLU A 21 -17.67 -4.92 -34.16
N PRO A 22 -18.25 -5.87 -33.40
CA PRO A 22 -19.32 -5.52 -32.48
C PRO A 22 -18.80 -4.47 -31.50
N GLU A 23 -19.46 -3.32 -31.47
CA GLU A 23 -19.20 -2.28 -30.48
C GLU A 23 -19.23 -2.92 -29.08
N MET A 24 -18.17 -2.72 -28.29
CA MET A 24 -18.13 -3.17 -26.91
C MET A 24 -19.41 -2.71 -26.21
N GLU A 25 -20.25 -3.66 -25.81
CA GLU A 25 -21.43 -3.36 -25.01
C GLU A 25 -21.00 -2.53 -23.81
N PRO A 26 -21.68 -1.40 -23.52
CA PRO A 26 -21.36 -0.60 -22.35
C PRO A 26 -21.48 -1.49 -21.11
N GLU A 27 -20.46 -1.45 -20.25
CA GLU A 27 -20.47 -2.21 -18.99
C GLU A 27 -21.79 -1.93 -18.25
N PRO A 28 -22.47 -2.97 -17.72
CA PRO A 28 -23.74 -2.80 -17.04
C PRO A 28 -23.55 -1.89 -15.83
N GLU A 29 -24.11 -0.69 -15.89
CA GLU A 29 -24.18 0.19 -14.73
C GLU A 29 -25.03 -0.50 -13.65
N PRO A 30 -24.53 -0.59 -12.39
CA PRO A 30 -25.27 -1.25 -11.33
C PRO A 30 -26.57 -0.48 -11.05
N GLU A 31 -27.71 -1.04 -11.45
CA GLU A 31 -29.02 -0.53 -11.09
C GLU A 31 -29.18 -0.51 -9.55
N GLY A 32 -29.41 0.68 -9.00
CA GLY A 32 -30.02 0.84 -7.68
C GLY A 32 -29.09 0.85 -6.46
N ALA A 33 -27.77 0.98 -6.61
CA ALA A 33 -26.92 1.26 -5.47
C ALA A 33 -27.07 2.73 -5.05
N GLN A 34 -27.54 2.98 -3.82
CA GLN A 34 -27.31 4.24 -3.10
C GLN A 34 -25.93 4.76 -3.46
N LYS A 35 -25.80 6.07 -3.74
CA LYS A 35 -24.55 6.78 -4.08
C LYS A 35 -23.42 6.44 -3.10
N GLN A 36 -22.86 5.25 -3.25
CA GLN A 36 -21.73 4.76 -2.49
C GLN A 36 -20.59 5.54 -3.10
N THR A 37 -20.02 6.42 -2.29
CA THR A 37 -18.74 7.04 -2.60
C THR A 37 -17.81 5.89 -2.98
N LEU A 38 -17.47 5.79 -4.27
CA LEU A 38 -16.55 4.79 -4.76
C LEU A 38 -15.24 5.01 -4.02
N TYR A 39 -14.93 4.16 -3.05
CA TYR A 39 -13.64 4.15 -2.39
C TYR A 39 -12.72 3.32 -3.26
N GLY A 40 -11.65 3.92 -3.78
CA GLY A 40 -10.67 3.24 -4.62
C GLY A 40 -10.14 1.99 -3.92
N PRO A 41 -10.49 0.76 -4.37
CA PRO A 41 -10.03 -0.47 -3.74
C PRO A 41 -8.50 -0.59 -3.72
N GLU A 42 -7.81 0.08 -4.66
CA GLU A 42 -6.35 0.18 -4.73
C GLU A 42 -5.72 0.82 -3.48
N PHE A 43 -6.44 1.70 -2.76
CA PHE A 43 -5.94 2.32 -1.53
C PHE A 43 -6.01 1.39 -0.31
N GLN A 44 -6.71 0.25 -0.39
CA GLN A 44 -6.69 -0.74 0.70
C GLN A 44 -5.35 -1.47 0.83
N ILE A 45 -4.51 -1.43 -0.22
CA ILE A 45 -3.16 -2.01 -0.21
C ILE A 45 -2.13 -1.02 0.38
N LEU A 46 -2.43 0.28 0.37
CA LEU A 46 -1.54 1.33 0.87
C LEU A 46 -1.64 1.49 2.39
N THR A 47 -1.12 0.49 3.12
CA THR A 47 -0.85 0.64 4.55
C THR A 47 0.19 1.76 4.79
N PRO A 48 0.21 2.41 5.97
CA PRO A 48 1.16 3.51 6.22
C PRO A 48 2.63 3.18 5.89
N PRO A 49 3.17 1.98 6.20
CA PRO A 49 4.53 1.61 5.80
C PRO A 49 4.73 1.56 4.29
N LEU A 50 3.77 0.99 3.55
CA LEU A 50 3.85 0.88 2.09
C LEU A 50 3.74 2.26 1.42
N PHE A 51 2.87 3.13 1.93
CA PHE A 51 2.74 4.49 1.42
C PHE A 51 4.01 5.33 1.69
N VAL A 52 4.59 5.24 2.88
CA VAL A 52 5.87 5.89 3.18
C VAL A 52 7.00 5.33 2.30
N GLY A 53 7.05 4.00 2.12
CA GLY A 53 8.00 3.36 1.22
C GLY A 53 7.87 3.84 -0.23
N TYR A 54 6.64 3.95 -0.73
CA TYR A 54 6.35 4.50 -2.05
C TYR A 54 6.84 5.95 -2.20
N LEU A 55 6.48 6.83 -1.26
CA LEU A 55 6.90 8.24 -1.30
C LEU A 55 8.43 8.39 -1.21
N ASN A 56 9.08 7.58 -0.37
CA ASN A 56 10.54 7.54 -0.30
C ASN A 56 11.16 7.07 -1.61
N GLY A 57 10.56 6.05 -2.25
CA GLY A 57 10.97 5.55 -3.55
C GLY A 57 10.88 6.65 -4.62
N MET A 58 9.72 7.26 -4.79
CA MET A 58 9.53 8.33 -5.78
C MET A 58 10.45 9.53 -5.53
N SER A 59 10.62 9.93 -4.27
CA SER A 59 11.58 10.98 -3.89
C SER A 59 13.02 10.61 -4.24
N SER A 60 13.41 9.34 -4.03
CA SER A 60 14.72 8.82 -4.45
C SER A 60 14.88 8.85 -5.97
N LEU A 61 13.85 8.47 -6.73
CA LEU A 61 13.87 8.50 -8.21
C LEU A 61 14.16 9.91 -8.72
N ILE A 62 13.50 10.91 -8.15
CA ILE A 62 13.67 12.31 -8.57
C ILE A 62 15.07 12.82 -8.20
N ARG A 63 15.55 12.50 -7.00
CA ARG A 63 16.85 12.99 -6.52
C ARG A 63 18.02 12.34 -7.22
N ASN A 64 17.99 11.02 -7.32
CA ASN A 64 19.14 10.19 -7.63
C ASN A 64 18.95 9.36 -8.91
N GLY A 65 17.74 9.31 -9.47
CA GLY A 65 17.40 8.38 -10.54
C GLY A 65 17.23 6.95 -10.03
N VAL A 66 17.39 5.99 -10.95
CA VAL A 66 17.61 4.60 -10.60
C VAL A 66 19.05 4.49 -10.11
N ALA A 67 19.21 4.12 -8.84
CA ALA A 67 20.42 4.27 -8.04
C ALA A 67 21.68 3.75 -8.76
N ASP A 68 22.81 4.41 -8.48
CA ASP A 68 24.14 4.05 -8.97
C ASP A 68 24.60 2.65 -8.52
N SER A 69 23.96 2.13 -7.47
CA SER A 69 24.19 0.82 -6.89
C SER A 69 22.85 0.19 -6.51
N CYS A 70 22.74 -1.12 -6.75
CA CYS A 70 21.54 -1.90 -6.45
C CYS A 70 21.45 -2.28 -4.97
N GLU A 71 22.06 -1.47 -4.09
CA GLU A 71 21.95 -1.62 -2.65
C GLU A 71 20.57 -1.12 -2.21
N PRO A 72 19.77 -1.94 -1.50
CA PRO A 72 18.42 -1.58 -1.06
C PRO A 72 18.36 -0.30 -0.21
N SER A 73 19.48 0.11 0.38
CA SER A 73 19.61 1.29 1.25
C SER A 73 19.92 2.60 0.50
N LYS A 74 20.26 2.56 -0.80
CA LYS A 74 20.75 3.72 -1.56
C LYS A 74 19.77 4.29 -2.58
N GLY A 75 18.60 3.66 -2.77
CA GLY A 75 17.52 4.21 -3.61
C GLY A 75 16.71 3.15 -4.33
N LEU A 76 16.07 3.54 -5.43
CA LEU A 76 15.36 2.62 -6.31
C LEU A 76 16.32 1.99 -7.31
N GLY A 77 16.41 0.66 -7.33
CA GLY A 77 17.24 -0.09 -8.27
C GLY A 77 17.07 -1.59 -8.03
N THR A 78 17.29 -2.40 -9.07
CA THR A 78 17.24 -3.86 -8.95
C THR A 78 18.40 -4.50 -9.69
N THR A 79 19.00 -5.50 -9.06
CA THR A 79 20.02 -6.32 -9.71
C THR A 79 19.32 -7.22 -10.74
N THR A 80 19.76 -7.11 -12.00
CA THR A 80 19.29 -7.98 -13.07
C THR A 80 20.46 -8.66 -13.77
N TYR A 81 20.16 -9.49 -14.75
CA TYR A 81 21.14 -10.25 -15.51
C TYR A 81 20.98 -9.92 -16.98
N VAL A 82 22.10 -9.69 -17.66
CA VAL A 82 22.14 -9.61 -19.11
C VAL A 82 22.97 -10.76 -19.66
N ARG A 83 22.59 -11.23 -20.85
CA ARG A 83 23.31 -12.29 -21.55
C ARG A 83 24.30 -11.65 -22.52
N GLU A 84 25.58 -11.76 -22.22
CA GLU A 84 26.68 -11.30 -23.09
C GLU A 84 27.53 -12.52 -23.48
N ASN A 85 27.69 -12.76 -24.79
CA ASN A 85 28.49 -13.87 -25.34
C ASN A 85 28.13 -15.25 -24.74
N GLY A 86 26.84 -15.49 -24.49
CA GLY A 86 26.36 -16.76 -23.94
C GLY A 86 26.44 -16.90 -22.42
N ASN A 87 27.07 -15.96 -21.71
CA ASN A 87 27.19 -15.96 -20.26
C ASN A 87 26.22 -14.96 -19.60
N TYR A 88 25.78 -15.26 -18.38
CA TYR A 88 24.99 -14.33 -17.57
C TYR A 88 25.91 -13.42 -16.76
N LYS A 89 25.67 -12.11 -16.85
CA LYS A 89 26.40 -11.08 -16.10
C LYS A 89 25.41 -10.28 -15.27
N TYR A 90 25.69 -10.18 -13.98
CA TYR A 90 24.95 -9.29 -13.08
C TYR A 90 25.18 -7.84 -13.49
N VAL A 91 24.10 -7.09 -13.66
CA VAL A 91 24.13 -5.66 -13.94
C VAL A 91 23.13 -4.93 -13.08
N CYS A 92 23.42 -3.66 -12.85
CA CYS A 92 22.56 -2.72 -12.15
C CYS A 92 22.21 -1.59 -13.13
N PRO A 93 21.07 -1.66 -13.84
CA PRO A 93 20.68 -0.63 -14.78
C PRO A 93 20.49 0.69 -14.05
N GLN A 94 21.19 1.72 -14.50
CA GLN A 94 21.10 3.08 -13.97
C GLN A 94 20.30 3.95 -14.93
N GLY A 95 19.65 4.98 -14.40
CA GLY A 95 18.85 5.90 -15.20
C GLY A 95 18.56 7.17 -14.43
N SER A 96 18.33 8.27 -15.14
CA SER A 96 17.96 9.56 -14.51
C SER A 96 16.89 10.25 -15.33
N LEU A 97 16.14 11.14 -14.68
CA LEU A 97 15.17 11.99 -15.36
C LEU A 97 15.90 13.06 -16.18
N THR A 98 15.57 13.17 -17.47
CA THR A 98 16.25 14.05 -18.42
C THR A 98 15.43 15.29 -18.82
N TRP A 99 14.16 15.36 -18.41
CA TRP A 99 13.29 16.50 -18.66
C TRP A 99 13.86 17.78 -18.04
N ARG A 100 13.67 18.92 -18.71
CA ARG A 100 14.27 20.21 -18.34
C ARG A 100 13.20 21.27 -18.10
N GLU A 101 13.54 22.23 -17.24
CA GLU A 101 12.71 23.38 -16.92
C GLU A 101 12.35 24.19 -18.18
N ALA A 102 11.15 24.74 -18.19
CA ALA A 102 10.68 25.65 -19.22
C ALA A 102 11.26 27.07 -19.02
N GLY A 103 10.87 28.03 -19.86
CA GLY A 103 11.42 29.39 -19.84
C GLY A 103 11.18 30.13 -18.52
N THR A 104 10.05 29.89 -17.85
CA THR A 104 9.69 30.51 -16.57
C THR A 104 9.23 29.48 -15.53
N VAL A 105 9.20 29.91 -14.26
CA VAL A 105 8.70 29.07 -13.16
C VAL A 105 7.24 28.68 -13.37
N ASN A 106 6.40 29.62 -13.81
CA ASN A 106 4.98 29.34 -14.05
C ASN A 106 4.80 28.34 -15.21
N GLU A 107 5.52 28.51 -16.32
CA GLU A 107 5.48 27.55 -17.44
C GLU A 107 5.97 26.17 -16.99
N THR A 108 7.07 26.11 -16.23
CA THR A 108 7.60 24.85 -15.69
C THR A 108 6.57 24.14 -14.81
N VAL A 109 5.90 24.87 -13.92
CA VAL A 109 4.85 24.30 -13.04
C VAL A 109 3.62 23.85 -13.84
N GLU A 110 3.23 24.59 -14.88
CA GLU A 110 2.12 24.17 -15.75
C GLU A 110 2.46 22.94 -16.60
N GLU A 111 3.69 22.83 -17.11
CA GLU A 111 4.13 21.62 -17.80
C GLU A 111 4.16 20.42 -16.86
N LEU A 112 4.69 20.57 -15.65
CA LEU A 112 4.66 19.51 -14.62
C LEU A 112 3.21 19.13 -14.25
N ASN A 113 2.31 20.10 -14.16
CA ASN A 113 0.89 19.86 -13.90
C ASN A 113 0.29 18.93 -14.97
N VAL A 114 0.54 19.22 -16.25
CA VAL A 114 0.06 18.39 -17.37
C VAL A 114 0.73 17.02 -17.34
N LEU A 115 2.06 16.96 -17.26
CA LEU A 115 2.81 15.71 -17.39
C LEU A 115 2.56 14.73 -16.24
N LEU A 116 2.43 15.22 -15.01
CA LEU A 116 2.39 14.37 -13.82
C LEU A 116 0.98 14.18 -13.25
N THR A 117 0.04 15.08 -13.56
CA THR A 117 -1.32 14.99 -12.99
C THR A 117 -2.43 15.07 -14.03
N GLY A 118 -2.10 15.23 -15.32
CA GLY A 118 -3.08 15.45 -16.39
C GLY A 118 -3.76 16.81 -16.30
N GLY A 119 -3.08 17.82 -15.72
CA GLY A 119 -3.61 19.17 -15.57
C GLY A 119 -4.47 19.38 -14.31
N ARG A 120 -4.51 18.40 -13.40
CA ARG A 120 -5.45 18.37 -12.26
C ARG A 120 -4.97 19.11 -11.01
N LEU A 121 -3.72 19.59 -10.93
CA LEU A 121 -3.23 20.31 -9.76
C LEU A 121 -4.17 21.46 -9.38
N THR A 122 -4.66 21.42 -8.15
CA THR A 122 -5.48 22.50 -7.60
C THR A 122 -4.67 23.80 -7.48
N PRO A 123 -5.32 24.98 -7.47
CA PRO A 123 -4.61 26.26 -7.32
C PRO A 123 -3.71 26.32 -6.08
N VAL A 124 -4.13 25.70 -4.98
CA VAL A 124 -3.35 25.61 -3.75
C VAL A 124 -2.12 24.72 -3.95
N ALA A 125 -2.29 23.54 -4.56
CA ALA A 125 -1.18 22.63 -4.83
C ALA A 125 -0.16 23.25 -5.80
N LYS A 126 -0.61 23.95 -6.85
CA LYS A 126 0.26 24.70 -7.77
C LYS A 126 1.11 25.72 -7.03
N GLU A 127 0.53 26.45 -6.10
CA GLU A 127 1.26 27.44 -5.30
C GLU A 127 2.28 26.78 -4.37
N VAL A 128 1.96 25.62 -3.78
CA VAL A 128 2.94 24.83 -3.00
C VAL A 128 4.11 24.37 -3.86
N VAL A 129 3.83 23.85 -5.07
CA VAL A 129 4.87 23.40 -6.02
C VAL A 129 5.74 24.57 -6.46
N LYS A 130 5.14 25.72 -6.75
CA LYS A 130 5.86 26.95 -7.11
C LYS A 130 6.76 27.42 -5.97
N ASN A 131 6.26 27.41 -4.73
CA ASN A 131 7.06 27.77 -3.56
C ASN A 131 8.20 26.79 -3.31
N ALA A 132 8.00 25.48 -3.54
CA ALA A 132 9.07 24.49 -3.46
C ALA A 132 10.16 24.74 -4.51
N TYR A 133 9.77 25.11 -5.74
CA TYR A 133 10.72 25.48 -6.81
C TYR A 133 11.57 26.70 -6.43
N VAL A 134 10.92 27.80 -6.02
CA VAL A 134 11.57 29.10 -5.77
C VAL A 134 12.51 29.05 -4.56
N ASN A 135 12.15 28.29 -3.52
CA ASN A 135 12.92 28.19 -2.29
C ASN A 135 13.99 27.07 -2.33
N ALA A 136 14.13 26.36 -3.44
CA ALA A 136 15.12 25.30 -3.58
C ALA A 136 16.55 25.86 -3.64
N GLN A 137 17.51 25.03 -3.24
CA GLN A 137 18.93 25.35 -3.47
C GLN A 137 19.24 25.44 -4.97
N PRO A 138 20.22 26.27 -5.38
CA PRO A 138 20.63 26.38 -6.78
C PRO A 138 20.91 25.00 -7.40
N GLY A 139 20.32 24.72 -8.57
CA GLY A 139 20.43 23.45 -9.28
C GLY A 139 19.44 22.35 -8.83
N ASN A 140 18.61 22.59 -7.81
CA ASN A 140 17.62 21.63 -7.33
C ASN A 140 16.16 22.07 -7.53
N ALA A 141 15.91 23.20 -8.19
CA ALA A 141 14.57 23.79 -8.33
C ALA A 141 13.58 22.83 -9.00
N LEU A 142 13.92 22.28 -10.17
CA LEU A 142 13.12 21.25 -10.82
C LEU A 142 12.83 20.04 -9.92
N LYS A 143 13.86 19.49 -9.27
CA LYS A 143 13.72 18.31 -8.40
C LYS A 143 12.77 18.61 -7.24
N ALA A 144 12.87 19.79 -6.64
CA ALA A 144 11.99 20.22 -5.56
C ALA A 144 10.53 20.36 -6.02
N ALA A 145 10.30 20.92 -7.22
CA ALA A 145 8.96 20.98 -7.79
C ALA A 145 8.39 19.60 -8.12
N GLN A 146 9.16 18.72 -8.78
CA GLN A 146 8.76 17.34 -9.04
C GLN A 146 8.41 16.59 -7.75
N GLN A 147 9.23 16.74 -6.71
CA GLN A 147 8.96 16.13 -5.40
C GLN A 147 7.67 16.68 -4.78
N ALA A 148 7.43 17.98 -4.87
CA ALA A 148 6.20 18.59 -4.37
C ALA A 148 4.98 18.04 -5.12
N VAL A 149 5.05 17.87 -6.45
CA VAL A 149 3.96 17.30 -7.26
C VAL A 149 3.67 15.85 -6.85
N VAL A 150 4.70 15.01 -6.68
CA VAL A 150 4.52 13.61 -6.26
C VAL A 150 3.85 13.47 -4.88
N MET A 151 3.94 14.50 -4.04
CA MET A 151 3.34 14.51 -2.70
C MET A 151 1.89 15.01 -2.70
N THR A 152 1.33 15.42 -3.84
CA THR A 152 -0.05 15.93 -3.91
C THR A 152 -1.06 14.78 -4.01
N ALA A 153 -2.30 15.05 -3.60
CA ALA A 153 -3.38 14.08 -3.79
C ALA A 153 -3.62 13.83 -5.28
N GLU A 154 -3.51 14.87 -6.10
CA GLU A 154 -3.72 14.86 -7.54
C GLU A 154 -2.79 13.89 -8.28
N PHE A 155 -1.54 13.75 -7.82
CA PHE A 155 -0.62 12.76 -8.36
C PHE A 155 -0.95 11.34 -7.91
N ASN A 156 -1.35 11.18 -6.64
CA ASN A 156 -1.52 9.87 -6.02
C ASN A 156 -2.91 9.26 -6.23
N THR A 157 -3.91 10.03 -6.67
CA THR A 157 -5.27 9.55 -6.89
C THR A 157 -5.70 9.68 -8.35
N LEU A 158 -6.55 8.74 -8.77
CA LEU A 158 -7.32 8.86 -10.01
C LEU A 158 -8.62 9.63 -9.71
N GLY A 159 -9.01 10.54 -10.59
CA GLY A 159 -10.25 11.33 -10.45
C GLY A 159 -10.10 12.72 -9.83
N ALA A 160 -11.20 13.36 -9.47
CA ALA A 160 -11.16 14.73 -8.95
C ALA A 160 -10.55 14.75 -7.53
N PRO A 161 -9.63 15.67 -7.20
CA PRO A 161 -9.00 15.74 -5.87
C PRO A 161 -9.94 16.20 -4.75
N LEU A 162 -11.17 16.64 -5.08
CA LEU A 162 -12.22 17.05 -4.14
C LEU A 162 -11.70 17.87 -2.94
N PRO A 163 -10.97 18.97 -3.17
CA PRO A 163 -10.40 19.75 -2.08
C PRO A 163 -11.50 20.35 -1.21
N GLN A 164 -11.35 20.24 0.10
CA GLN A 164 -12.23 20.94 1.03
C GLN A 164 -11.73 22.37 1.22
N PRO A 165 -12.58 23.39 1.01
CA PRO A 165 -12.18 24.77 1.19
C PRO A 165 -11.99 25.08 2.68
N GLY A 166 -10.89 25.76 2.99
CA GLY A 166 -10.59 26.26 4.33
C GLY A 166 -9.49 25.50 5.06
N VAL A 167 -9.00 26.12 6.13
CA VAL A 167 -8.09 25.45 7.06
C VAL A 167 -8.91 24.38 7.76
N ARG A 168 -8.34 23.17 7.90
CA ARG A 168 -8.91 22.13 8.77
C ARG A 168 -9.28 22.82 10.09
N PRO A 169 -10.56 22.80 10.51
CA PRO A 169 -10.95 23.50 11.72
C PRO A 169 -10.01 23.02 12.83
N PRO A 170 -9.48 23.93 13.67
CA PRO A 170 -8.69 23.50 14.81
C PRO A 170 -9.52 22.44 15.52
N LEU A 171 -8.87 21.33 15.86
CA LEU A 171 -9.51 20.36 16.73
C LEU A 171 -10.16 21.14 17.88
N PRO A 172 -11.42 20.84 18.24
CA PRO A 172 -12.09 21.52 19.34
C PRO A 172 -11.09 21.64 20.48
N PRO A 173 -10.93 22.83 21.09
CA PRO A 173 -9.94 23.02 22.15
C PRO A 173 -10.11 21.85 23.10
N ASP A 174 -9.05 21.05 23.18
CA ASP A 174 -9.05 19.90 24.07
C ASP A 174 -9.54 20.45 25.41
N HIS A 175 -10.57 19.85 26.00
CA HIS A 175 -11.04 20.30 27.30
C HIS A 175 -9.92 19.96 28.29
N ILE A 176 -8.86 20.78 28.34
CA ILE A 176 -7.77 20.72 29.29
C ILE A 176 -8.32 21.25 30.62
N GLY A 177 -9.30 20.54 31.17
CA GLY A 177 -9.08 20.14 32.54
C GLY A 177 -7.80 19.31 32.55
N LYS A 178 -6.98 19.42 33.58
CA LYS A 178 -5.83 18.53 33.81
C LYS A 178 -6.34 17.08 33.94
N LYS A 179 -6.78 16.49 32.83
CA LYS A 179 -7.05 15.07 32.71
C LYS A 179 -5.68 14.44 32.68
N PRO A 180 -5.45 13.37 33.47
CA PRO A 180 -4.23 12.59 33.33
C PRO A 180 -4.02 12.28 31.85
N TYR A 181 -2.84 12.62 31.32
CA TYR A 181 -2.47 12.37 29.93
C TYR A 181 -2.67 10.88 29.63
N LYS A 182 -3.49 10.57 28.64
CA LYS A 182 -3.70 9.20 28.14
C LYS A 182 -3.18 9.15 26.72
N ALA A 183 -2.08 8.43 26.53
CA ALA A 183 -1.59 8.08 25.21
C ALA A 183 -1.88 6.61 24.93
N PHE A 184 -2.19 6.32 23.67
CA PHE A 184 -2.19 4.96 23.15
C PHE A 184 -0.92 4.80 22.32
N VAL A 185 -0.07 3.86 22.71
CA VAL A 185 1.18 3.56 22.01
C VAL A 185 1.02 2.20 21.34
N VAL A 186 1.14 2.17 20.01
CA VAL A 186 1.13 0.93 19.23
C VAL A 186 2.57 0.61 18.86
N LEU A 187 3.07 -0.53 19.34
CA LEU A 187 4.34 -1.10 18.91
C LEU A 187 4.04 -2.19 17.88
N PHE A 188 4.28 -1.89 16.60
CA PHE A 188 4.09 -2.85 15.52
C PHE A 188 5.39 -3.57 15.20
N MET A 189 5.49 -4.85 15.58
CA MET A 189 6.70 -5.67 15.45
C MET A 189 6.68 -6.54 14.18
N SER A 190 6.56 -5.91 13.00
CA SER A 190 6.49 -6.63 11.72
C SER A 190 7.79 -7.41 11.44
N GLY A 191 7.70 -8.74 11.43
CA GLY A 191 8.85 -9.64 11.20
C GLY A 191 9.92 -9.65 12.30
N GLY A 192 9.82 -8.77 13.30
CA GLY A 192 10.76 -8.66 14.41
C GLY A 192 10.35 -9.42 15.67
N ALA A 193 9.11 -9.93 15.73
CA ALA A 193 8.63 -10.75 16.82
C ALA A 193 8.06 -12.06 16.29
N ASP A 194 8.52 -13.17 16.86
CA ASP A 194 7.91 -14.48 16.70
C ASP A 194 6.82 -14.66 17.77
N THR A 195 5.62 -14.15 17.49
CA THR A 195 4.51 -14.11 18.47
C THR A 195 4.03 -15.50 18.88
N TRP A 196 4.25 -16.53 18.06
CA TRP A 196 3.99 -17.93 18.40
C TRP A 196 4.92 -18.46 19.49
N ASN A 197 6.16 -17.95 19.56
CA ASN A 197 7.10 -18.24 20.64
C ASN A 197 7.03 -17.21 21.79
N MET A 198 6.25 -16.13 21.66
CA MET A 198 6.01 -15.20 22.77
C MET A 198 5.01 -15.74 23.79
N LEU A 199 3.92 -16.38 23.32
CA LEU A 199 2.88 -16.98 24.16
C LEU A 199 2.52 -18.37 23.63
N VAL A 200 2.93 -19.40 24.35
CA VAL A 200 2.84 -20.80 23.92
C VAL A 200 1.81 -21.55 24.78
N PRO A 201 0.83 -22.28 24.22
CA PRO A 201 -0.09 -23.12 25.01
C PRO A 201 0.66 -24.22 25.76
N GLN A 202 0.18 -24.66 26.92
CA GLN A 202 0.80 -25.71 27.71
C GLN A 202 -0.23 -26.68 28.29
N GLY A 203 0.14 -27.96 28.37
CA GLY A 203 -0.67 -28.99 29.04
C GLY A 203 -2.07 -29.17 28.44
N CYS A 204 -2.21 -28.95 27.14
CA CYS A 204 -3.46 -29.04 26.38
C CYS A 204 -3.16 -29.43 24.92
N SER A 205 -4.18 -29.88 24.17
CA SER A 205 -4.02 -30.33 22.78
C SER A 205 -3.46 -29.26 21.83
N LEU A 206 -3.66 -27.97 22.14
CA LEU A 206 -3.08 -26.86 21.36
C LEU A 206 -1.55 -26.84 21.42
N TYR A 207 -0.93 -27.36 22.48
CA TYR A 207 0.53 -27.49 22.54
C TYR A 207 1.03 -28.56 21.56
N ASP A 208 0.30 -29.67 21.42
CA ASP A 208 0.65 -30.72 20.47
C ASP A 208 0.55 -30.22 19.03
N GLU A 209 -0.49 -29.44 18.71
CA GLU A 209 -0.65 -28.78 17.40
C GLU A 209 0.48 -27.77 17.15
N TYR A 210 0.76 -26.89 18.13
CA TYR A 210 1.88 -25.96 18.08
C TYR A 210 3.20 -26.67 17.78
N ARG A 211 3.53 -27.74 18.50
CA ARG A 211 4.76 -28.52 18.25
C ARG A 211 4.75 -29.20 16.88
N GLY A 212 3.61 -29.70 16.44
CA GLY A 212 3.47 -30.33 15.12
C GLY A 212 3.76 -29.37 13.98
N ILE A 213 3.28 -28.12 14.09
CA ILE A 213 3.49 -27.07 13.07
C ILE A 213 4.91 -26.47 13.17
N ARG A 214 5.40 -26.24 14.40
CA ARG A 214 6.65 -25.52 14.65
C ARG A 214 7.89 -26.39 14.66
N THR A 215 7.74 -27.71 14.77
CA THR A 215 8.82 -28.69 14.71
C THR A 215 9.99 -28.34 15.64
N ASP A 216 11.18 -28.16 15.09
CA ASP A 216 12.44 -27.78 15.72
C ASP A 216 12.46 -26.35 16.28
N LEU A 217 11.52 -25.49 15.91
CA LEU A 217 11.35 -24.13 16.44
C LEU A 217 10.37 -24.07 17.63
N SER A 218 9.84 -25.22 18.06
CA SER A 218 8.94 -25.29 19.20
C SER A 218 9.69 -25.11 20.53
N MET A 219 9.09 -24.35 21.45
CA MET A 219 9.66 -24.11 22.78
C MET A 219 9.24 -25.20 23.75
N ASN A 220 10.20 -25.66 24.56
CA ASN A 220 9.93 -26.57 25.66
C ASN A 220 9.40 -25.81 26.88
N THR A 221 8.71 -26.54 27.77
CA THR A 221 8.10 -25.97 28.98
C THR A 221 9.10 -25.26 29.90
N ASN A 222 10.36 -25.71 29.95
CA ASN A 222 11.43 -25.11 30.74
C ASN A 222 11.98 -23.79 30.17
N GLU A 223 11.66 -23.46 28.91
CA GLU A 223 12.05 -22.21 28.25
C GLU A 223 10.97 -21.12 28.39
N LEU A 224 9.94 -21.41 29.19
CA LEU A 224 8.71 -20.65 29.28
C LEU A 224 8.36 -20.32 30.74
N LEU A 225 7.88 -19.10 30.95
CA LEU A 225 7.33 -18.58 32.21
C LEU A 225 5.83 -18.88 32.24
N ALA A 226 5.40 -19.81 33.08
CA ALA A 226 4.02 -20.28 33.13
C ALA A 226 3.02 -19.18 33.53
N VAL A 227 1.94 -19.03 32.75
CA VAL A 227 0.76 -18.21 33.03
C VAL A 227 -0.51 -19.07 32.97
N THR A 228 -1.52 -18.69 33.75
CA THR A 228 -2.80 -19.42 33.79
C THR A 228 -3.94 -18.47 33.46
N SER A 229 -4.75 -18.84 32.46
CA SER A 229 -5.91 -18.09 31.99
C SER A 229 -7.16 -18.98 32.06
N PRO A 230 -7.97 -18.89 33.12
CA PRO A 230 -9.18 -19.71 33.25
C PRO A 230 -10.27 -19.28 32.24
N GLY A 231 -11.19 -20.21 31.92
CA GLY A 231 -12.34 -19.92 31.06
C GLY A 231 -12.09 -20.05 29.56
N GLN A 232 -10.99 -20.68 29.17
CA GLN A 232 -10.59 -20.93 27.78
C GLN A 232 -10.36 -22.42 27.55
N VAL A 233 -10.30 -22.86 26.28
CA VAL A 233 -10.07 -24.28 25.91
C VAL A 233 -8.74 -24.78 26.47
N CYS A 234 -7.68 -23.98 26.34
CA CYS A 234 -6.41 -24.22 27.00
C CYS A 234 -6.30 -23.28 28.21
N ARG A 235 -6.00 -23.86 29.37
CA ARG A 235 -5.93 -23.10 30.63
C ARG A 235 -4.54 -22.56 30.92
N ASN A 236 -3.51 -23.29 30.51
CA ASN A 236 -2.12 -22.97 30.83
C ASN A 236 -1.40 -22.53 29.57
N TYR A 237 -0.60 -21.48 29.71
CA TYR A 237 0.28 -20.98 28.66
C TYR A 237 1.65 -20.69 29.27
N GLY A 238 2.63 -20.45 28.41
CA GLY A 238 3.97 -20.03 28.77
C GLY A 238 4.33 -18.76 28.01
N VAL A 239 4.81 -17.75 28.72
CA VAL A 239 5.44 -16.57 28.10
C VAL A 239 6.92 -16.88 27.90
N HIS A 240 7.55 -16.46 26.80
CA HIS A 240 8.98 -16.71 26.59
C HIS A 240 9.84 -16.27 27.79
N GLN A 241 10.84 -17.08 28.18
CA GLN A 241 11.74 -16.79 29.32
C GLN A 241 12.42 -15.42 29.31
N ASN A 242 12.61 -14.81 28.13
CA ASN A 242 13.26 -13.50 27.97
C ASN A 242 12.28 -12.33 28.15
N PHE A 243 11.01 -12.58 28.48
CA PHE A 243 10.02 -11.55 28.81
C PHE A 243 9.56 -11.59 30.29
N PRO A 244 10.47 -11.60 31.29
CA PRO A 244 10.07 -11.61 32.70
C PRO A 244 9.32 -10.33 33.09
N PHE A 245 9.63 -9.20 32.44
CA PHE A 245 8.91 -7.95 32.66
C PHE A 245 7.44 -8.05 32.21
N LEU A 246 7.19 -8.60 31.01
CA LEU A 246 5.84 -8.80 30.49
C LEU A 246 5.05 -9.80 31.34
N LYS A 247 5.70 -10.88 31.77
CA LYS A 247 5.12 -11.84 32.73
C LYS A 247 4.72 -11.15 34.03
N GLY A 248 5.61 -10.33 34.59
CA GLY A 248 5.32 -9.59 35.81
C GLY A 248 4.15 -8.61 35.66
N LEU A 249 4.00 -7.97 34.50
CA LEU A 249 2.83 -7.13 34.21
C LEU A 249 1.53 -7.96 34.14
N TYR A 250 1.57 -9.13 33.49
CA TYR A 250 0.42 -10.03 33.40
C TYR A 250 -0.02 -10.50 34.78
N ASP A 251 0.94 -10.90 35.64
CA ASP A 251 0.65 -11.37 37.01
C ASP A 251 0.02 -10.29 37.89
N ARG A 252 0.35 -9.02 37.66
CA ARG A 252 -0.26 -7.87 38.35
C ARG A 252 -1.62 -7.46 37.77
N GLY A 253 -2.07 -8.08 36.67
CA GLY A 253 -3.27 -7.67 35.94
C GLY A 253 -3.11 -6.35 35.18
N GLU A 254 -1.86 -5.92 34.93
CA GLU A 254 -1.51 -4.70 34.20
C GLU A 254 -1.29 -4.95 32.70
N ALA A 255 -1.21 -6.22 32.28
CA ALA A 255 -1.14 -6.63 30.88
C ALA A 255 -2.13 -7.78 30.60
N ALA A 256 -2.60 -7.82 29.36
CA ALA A 256 -3.42 -8.91 28.85
C ALA A 256 -2.91 -9.32 27.46
N PHE A 257 -2.94 -10.61 27.19
CA PHE A 257 -2.75 -11.14 25.84
C PHE A 257 -4.10 -11.27 25.15
N VAL A 258 -4.18 -10.80 23.91
CA VAL A 258 -5.34 -11.00 23.04
C VAL A 258 -4.83 -11.68 21.79
N THR A 259 -5.08 -12.98 21.69
CA THR A 259 -4.66 -13.80 20.55
C THR A 259 -5.79 -13.92 19.53
N ASN A 260 -5.47 -14.36 18.32
CA ASN A 260 -6.44 -14.61 17.25
C ASN A 260 -7.26 -13.36 16.92
N VAL A 261 -6.60 -12.22 16.77
CA VAL A 261 -7.23 -10.94 16.41
C VAL A 261 -7.14 -10.73 14.91
N GLY A 262 -8.22 -10.32 14.26
CA GLY A 262 -8.26 -10.09 12.82
C GLY A 262 -9.01 -8.82 12.45
N ASN A 263 -8.91 -8.43 11.19
CA ASN A 263 -9.65 -7.30 10.64
C ASN A 263 -11.13 -7.67 10.49
N LEU A 264 -12.01 -6.70 10.76
CA LEU A 264 -13.42 -6.84 10.45
C LEU A 264 -13.61 -7.00 8.93
N VAL A 265 -14.46 -7.95 8.53
CA VAL A 265 -14.81 -8.18 7.11
C VAL A 265 -15.63 -7.01 6.56
N GLU A 266 -16.48 -6.44 7.40
CA GLU A 266 -17.34 -5.30 7.08
C GLU A 266 -17.58 -4.48 8.36
N PRO A 267 -17.89 -3.18 8.23
CA PRO A 267 -18.31 -2.37 9.37
C PRO A 267 -19.48 -3.05 10.11
N THR A 268 -19.35 -3.25 11.42
CA THR A 268 -20.36 -3.96 12.22
C THR A 268 -20.76 -3.15 13.46
N THR A 269 -21.93 -3.46 14.02
CA THR A 269 -22.40 -2.89 15.29
C THR A 269 -22.27 -3.91 16.42
N LYS A 270 -22.29 -3.47 17.69
CA LYS A 270 -22.27 -4.38 18.85
C LYS A 270 -23.44 -5.38 18.81
N THR A 271 -24.61 -4.92 18.39
CA THR A 271 -25.81 -5.74 18.21
C THR A 271 -25.62 -6.77 17.11
N THR A 272 -25.12 -6.35 15.94
CA THR A 272 -24.84 -7.25 14.80
C THR A 272 -23.76 -8.29 15.15
N PHE A 273 -22.71 -7.88 15.86
CA PHE A 273 -21.66 -8.78 16.33
C PHE A 273 -22.22 -9.87 17.25
N LYS A 274 -23.11 -9.50 18.18
CA LYS A 274 -23.76 -10.45 19.09
C LYS A 274 -24.76 -11.39 18.41
N SER A 275 -25.38 -10.97 17.31
CA SER A 275 -26.34 -11.79 16.54
C SER A 275 -25.68 -12.67 15.47
N GLY A 276 -24.35 -12.68 15.37
CA GLY A 276 -23.61 -13.52 14.42
C GLY A 276 -23.10 -12.76 13.20
N ALA A 277 -22.27 -11.73 13.41
CA ALA A 277 -21.57 -11.06 12.31
C ALA A 277 -20.62 -12.01 11.57
N ARG A 278 -20.33 -11.70 10.29
CA ARG A 278 -19.27 -12.37 9.54
C ARG A 278 -17.94 -12.26 10.30
N ARG A 279 -17.33 -13.41 10.56
CA ARG A 279 -16.04 -13.49 11.25
C ARG A 279 -14.90 -13.14 10.29
N CYS A 280 -13.81 -12.63 10.85
CA CYS A 280 -12.58 -12.31 10.12
C CYS A 280 -12.14 -13.52 9.29
N PHE A 281 -11.79 -13.31 8.01
CA PHE A 281 -11.30 -14.38 7.15
C PHE A 281 -9.96 -14.95 7.63
N ASN A 282 -9.11 -14.09 8.17
CA ASN A 282 -7.81 -14.45 8.74
C ASN A 282 -7.67 -13.82 10.13
N LEU A 283 -7.09 -14.59 11.05
CA LEU A 283 -6.76 -14.14 12.40
C LEU A 283 -5.24 -14.09 12.49
N PHE A 284 -4.72 -13.03 13.11
CA PHE A 284 -3.32 -12.85 13.43
C PHE A 284 -3.08 -13.28 14.88
N SER A 285 -1.91 -13.89 15.10
CA SER A 285 -1.38 -14.27 16.41
C SER A 285 -0.45 -13.21 16.97
#